data_AF-A0A434TIZ4-F1
#
_entry.id   AF-A0A434TIZ4-F1
#
_cell.length_a   1.000
_cell.length_b   1.000
_cell.length_c   1.000
_cell.angle_alpha   90.00
_cell.angle_beta   90.00
_cell.angle_gamma   90.00
#
_symmetry.space_group_name_H-M   'P 1'
#
loop_
_entity.id
_entity.type
_entity.pdbx_description
1 polymer ?
#
loop_
_entity_poly.entity_id
_entity_poly.type
_entity_poly.pdbx_seq_one_letter_code
_entity_poly.pdbx_strand_id
1 'polypeptide(L)' 'MHKLSRAALFELVWSKPLTEIARELNVRDQHVAVACDLFDIARPRAGYWQKVGVRQTCRKGCPQH' A
#
# COMPACT_ATOMS: atom_id res chain seq x y z
N MET A 1 7.21 -8.77 -21.34
CA MET A 1 7.11 -9.50 -20.05
C MET A 1 7.90 -8.74 -19.01
N HIS A 2 7.25 -7.88 -18.22
CA HIS A 2 7.93 -7.25 -17.09
C HIS A 2 8.01 -8.28 -15.97
N LYS A 3 9.18 -8.92 -15.83
CA LYS A 3 9.53 -9.67 -14.62
C LYS A 3 9.66 -8.64 -13.50
N LEU A 4 8.60 -8.47 -12.73
CA LEU A 4 8.65 -7.71 -11.48
C LEU A 4 9.46 -8.56 -10.51
N SER A 5 10.79 -8.37 -10.52
CA SER A 5 11.69 -8.99 -9.55
C SER A 5 11.29 -8.56 -8.14
N ARG A 6 11.54 -9.40 -7.14
CA ARG A 6 11.30 -9.08 -5.72
C ARG A 6 11.79 -7.67 -5.33
N ALA A 7 12.95 -7.27 -5.85
CA ALA A 7 13.52 -5.94 -5.68
C ALA A 7 12.65 -4.82 -6.25
N ALA A 8 12.10 -4.98 -7.46
CA ALA A 8 11.21 -3.98 -8.07
C ALA A 8 9.91 -3.83 -7.28
N LEU A 9 9.35 -4.94 -6.78
CA LEU A 9 8.16 -4.89 -5.91
C LEU A 9 8.48 -4.22 -4.57
N PHE A 10 9.65 -4.50 -3.99
CA PHE A 10 10.13 -3.83 -2.78
C PHE A 10 10.30 -2.32 -3.00
N GLU A 11 10.99 -1.91 -4.07
CA GLU A 11 11.16 -0.49 -4.42
C GLU A 11 9.82 0.20 -4.64
N LEU A 12 8.86 -0.45 -5.29
CA LEU A 12 7.52 0.10 -5.50
C LEU A 12 6.80 0.34 -4.16
N VAL A 13 6.85 -0.65 -3.26
CA VAL A 13 6.27 -0.58 -1.91
C VAL A 13 6.98 0.42 -1.00
N TRP A 14 8.27 0.69 -1.24
CA TRP A 14 9.06 1.68 -0.51
C TRP A 14 8.99 3.09 -1.10
N SER A 15 8.69 3.21 -2.38
CA SER A 15 8.55 4.48 -3.08
C SER A 15 7.18 5.11 -2.83
N LYS A 16 6.13 4.29 -2.70
CA LYS A 16 4.74 4.75 -2.57
C LYS A 16 4.00 4.00 -1.46
N PRO A 17 3.05 4.66 -0.77
CA PRO A 17 2.19 3.97 0.17
C PRO A 17 1.26 2.97 -0.54
N LEU A 18 0.92 1.89 0.17
CA LEU A 18 0.01 0.83 -0.32
C LEU A 18 -1.34 1.39 -0.80
N THR A 19 -1.81 2.49 -0.22
CA THR A 19 -3.05 3.17 -0.62
C THR A 19 -2.97 3.81 -2.00
N GLU A 20 -1.82 4.34 -2.39
CA GLU A 20 -1.62 4.89 -3.74
C GLU A 20 -1.52 3.76 -4.76
N ILE A 21 -0.74 2.71 -4.45
CA ILE A 21 -0.66 1.49 -5.26
C ILE A 21 -2.04 0.86 -5.41
N ALA A 22 -2.80 0.75 -4.33
CA ALA A 22 -4.15 0.22 -4.32
C ALA A 22 -5.10 1.07 -5.18
N ARG A 23 -4.97 2.40 -5.14
CA ARG A 23 -5.76 3.31 -5.97
C ARG A 23 -5.42 3.19 -7.46
N GLU A 24 -4.14 3.10 -7.79
CA GLU A 24 -3.65 2.88 -9.17
C GLU A 24 -4.14 1.53 -9.71
N LEU A 25 -4.14 0.49 -8.88
CA LEU A 25 -4.58 -0.86 -9.24
C LEU A 25 -6.10 -1.09 -9.05
N ASN A 26 -6.83 -0.09 -8.55
CA ASN A 26 -8.24 -0.20 -8.17
C ASN A 26 -8.55 -1.37 -7.20
N VAL A 27 -7.59 -1.76 -6.37
CA VAL A 27 -7.74 -2.81 -5.35
C VAL A 27 -7.88 -2.21 -3.96
N ARG A 28 -8.20 -3.05 -2.97
CA ARG A 28 -8.13 -2.64 -1.55
C ARG A 28 -6.68 -2.69 -1.07
N ASP A 29 -6.31 -1.76 -0.20
CA ASP A 29 -5.02 -1.71 0.52
C ASP A 29 -4.67 -3.04 1.21
N GLN A 30 -5.68 -3.73 1.72
CA GLN A 30 -5.61 -5.07 2.32
C GLN A 30 -5.03 -6.10 1.35
N HIS A 31 -5.43 -6.07 0.07
CA HIS A 31 -4.94 -7.00 -0.94
C HIS A 31 -3.47 -6.73 -1.28
N VAL A 32 -3.05 -5.46 -1.27
CA VAL A 32 -1.64 -5.09 -1.46
C VAL A 32 -0.79 -5.55 -0.27
N ALA A 33 -1.35 -5.46 0.94
CA ALA A 33 -0.72 -5.99 2.15
C ALA A 33 -0.57 -7.52 2.07
N VAL A 34 -1.63 -8.25 1.73
CA VAL A 34 -1.57 -9.72 1.53
C VAL A 34 -0.55 -10.09 0.45
N ALA A 35 -0.51 -9.37 -0.67
CA ALA A 35 0.48 -9.63 -1.71
C ALA A 35 1.92 -9.51 -1.16
N CYS A 36 2.23 -8.44 -0.44
CA CYS A 36 3.55 -8.28 0.15
C CYS A 36 3.89 -9.36 1.20
N ASP A 37 2.90 -9.89 1.91
CA ASP A 37 3.06 -11.04 2.81
C ASP A 37 3.47 -12.29 2.04
N LEU A 38 2.75 -12.59 0.96
CA LEU A 38 3.01 -13.73 0.09
C LEU A 38 4.39 -13.68 -0.58
N PHE A 39 4.88 -12.47 -0.87
CA PHE A 39 6.19 -12.26 -1.47
C PHE A 39 7.34 -12.13 -0.44
N ASP A 40 7.06 -12.30 0.86
CA ASP A 40 8.03 -12.14 1.96
C ASP A 40 8.76 -10.78 1.87
N ILE A 41 8.01 -9.73 1.56
CA ILE A 41 8.54 -8.37 1.47
C ILE A 41 8.38 -7.73 2.84
N ALA A 42 9.50 -7.37 3.46
CA ALA A 42 9.54 -6.63 4.70
C ALA A 42 8.78 -5.32 4.54
N ARG A 43 7.51 -5.28 4.94
CA ARG A 43 6.66 -4.10 4.89
C ARG A 43 6.94 -3.20 6.09
N PRO A 44 6.78 -1.87 5.94
CA PRO A 44 6.80 -1.02 7.11
C PRO A 44 5.55 -1.33 7.95
N ARG A 45 5.66 -1.24 9.29
CA ARG A 45 4.57 -1.62 10.22
C ARG A 45 3.23 -1.03 9.79
N ALA A 46 2.15 -1.76 10.03
CA ALA A 46 0.79 -1.26 9.84
C ALA A 46 0.65 0.12 10.50
N GLY A 47 0.31 1.14 9.70
CA GLY A 47 0.23 2.53 10.15
C GLY A 47 1.46 3.41 9.89
N TYR A 48 2.59 2.88 9.41
CA TYR A 48 3.75 3.69 9.00
C TYR A 48 3.35 4.67 7.90
N TRP A 49 2.70 4.18 6.84
CA TRP A 49 2.19 5.03 5.76
C TRP A 49 1.05 5.95 6.18
N GLN A 50 0.26 5.58 7.21
CA GLN A 50 -0.72 6.50 7.79
C GLN A 50 -0.04 7.67 8.51
N LYS A 51 1.12 7.44 9.14
CA LYS A 51 1.93 8.51 9.75
C LYS A 51 2.66 9.36 8.70
N VAL A 52 3.19 8.74 7.65
CA VAL A 52 3.91 9.44 6.56
C VAL A 52 2.94 10.25 5.67
N GLY A 53 1.73 9.75 5.45
CA GLY A 53 0.69 10.40 4.63
C GLY A 53 -0.16 11.43 5.36
N VAL A 54 0.15 11.80 6.61
CA VAL A 54 -0.52 12.90 7.33
C VAL A 54 -0.02 14.24 6.77
N ARG A 55 -0.43 14.51 5.54
CA ARG A 55 -0.68 15.85 5.01
C ARG A 55 -2.07 15.84 4.39
N GLN A 56 -3.05 15.79 5.29
CA GLN A 56 -4.31 16.53 5.16
C GLN A 56 -5.19 16.22 3.92
N THR A 57 -6.17 15.33 4.11
CA THR A 57 -7.54 15.66 3.68
C THR A 57 -8.55 14.87 4.54
N CYS A 58 -9.21 15.58 5.45
CA CYS A 58 -10.51 15.15 5.97
C CYS A 58 -11.52 15.22 4.81
N ARG A 59 -12.11 14.08 4.42
CA ARG A 59 -13.38 13.92 3.66
C ARG A 59 -13.45 12.42 3.32
N LYS A 60 -14.39 11.60 3.78
CA LYS A 60 -15.77 11.86 4.19
C LYS A 60 -16.18 10.82 5.24
N GLY A 61 -17.12 11.20 6.09
CA GLY A 61 -17.93 10.22 6.82
C GLY A 61 -18.65 9.32 5.82
N CYS A 62 -18.52 8.00 6.01
CA CYS A 62 -19.53 7.03 5.64
C CYS A 62 -19.65 6.08 6.84
N PRO A 63 -20.84 5.93 7.45
CA PRO A 63 -21.03 5.04 8.58
C PRO A 63 -20.88 3.59 8.10
N GLN A 64 -20.22 2.77 8.91
CA GLN A 64 -20.19 1.33 8.77
C GLN A 64 -21.22 0.74 9.74
N HIS A 65 -22.49 0.67 9.33
CA HIS A 65 -23.47 -0.28 9.87
C HIS A 65 -24.60 -0.50 8.86
#